data_AF-A0A2S2PDZ2-F1
#
_entry.id   AF-A0A2S2PDZ2-F1
#
_cell.length_a   1.000
_cell.length_b   1.000
_cell.length_c   1.000
_cell.angle_alpha   90.00
_cell.angle_beta   90.00
_cell.angle_gamma   90.00
#
_symmetry.space_group_name_H-M   'P 1'
#
loop_
_entity.id
_entity.type
_entity.pdbx_description
1 polymer ?
#
loop_
_entity_poly.entity_id
_entity_poly.type
_entity_poly.pdbx_seq_one_letter_code
_entity_poly.pdbx_strand_id
1 'polypeptide(L)'
;MDNWKKISFLVGVFAFVREFRPIEPFYAAYMTSPYINCTVEQVPKELYAVGSYSMFVLIIIIFLVTDYVRYKPVLIVDGIGGVLHYVAITNRPSKLRIQFGQAFYGFFFSAEVALFGYLYAMVEEKEFYQKITGHARAATLTGKFFSSCLSQILATTYGTPPYNALVYM
;
A
#
# COMPACT_ATOMS: atom_id res chain seq x y z
N MET A 1 -13.94 -1.55 26.64
CA MET A 1 -12.73 -1.91 25.88
C MET A 1 -11.58 -1.06 26.39
N ASP A 2 -10.52 -1.71 26.85
CA ASP A 2 -9.26 -1.07 27.25
C ASP A 2 -8.69 -0.24 26.10
N ASN A 3 -8.02 0.86 26.42
CA ASN A 3 -7.55 1.83 25.42
C ASN A 3 -6.65 1.19 24.35
N TRP A 4 -5.70 0.34 24.77
CA TRP A 4 -4.80 -0.38 23.86
C TRP A 4 -5.52 -1.32 22.88
N LYS A 5 -6.61 -1.97 23.31
CA LYS A 5 -7.43 -2.83 22.44
C LYS A 5 -8.14 -2.00 21.37
N LYS A 6 -8.66 -0.82 21.73
CA LYS A 6 -9.29 0.10 20.77
C LYS A 6 -8.29 0.58 19.73
N ILE A 7 -7.11 1.03 20.17
CA ILE A 7 -6.05 1.51 19.28
C ILE A 7 -5.59 0.39 18.35
N SER A 8 -5.27 -0.79 18.90
CA SER A 8 -4.85 -1.95 18.11
C SER A 8 -5.90 -2.39 17.10
N PHE A 9 -7.19 -2.32 17.45
CA PHE A 9 -8.27 -2.65 16.54
C PHE A 9 -8.37 -1.62 15.40
N LEU A 10 -8.38 -0.32 15.71
CA LEU A 10 -8.48 0.75 14.69
C LEU A 10 -7.28 0.73 13.73
N VAL A 11 -6.06 0.58 14.27
CA VAL A 11 -4.84 0.43 13.47
C VAL A 11 -4.89 -0.85 12.64
N GLY A 12 -5.40 -1.95 13.18
CA GLY A 12 -5.61 -3.19 12.45
C GLY A 12 -6.57 -3.03 11.28
N VAL A 13 -7.74 -2.38 11.49
CA VAL A 13 -8.69 -2.09 10.42
C VAL A 13 -8.05 -1.20 9.35
N PHE A 14 -7.32 -0.15 9.74
CA PHE A 14 -6.59 0.68 8.81
C PHE A 14 -5.55 -0.13 8.00
N ALA A 15 -4.75 -0.96 8.66
CA ALA A 15 -3.75 -1.82 8.02
C ALA A 15 -4.39 -2.81 7.03
N PHE A 16 -5.53 -3.40 7.42
CA PHE A 16 -6.29 -4.30 6.55
C PHE A 16 -6.76 -3.58 5.28
N VAL A 17 -7.43 -2.42 5.43
CA VAL A 17 -7.95 -1.64 4.30
C VAL A 17 -6.82 -1.14 3.42
N ARG A 18 -5.73 -0.64 4.02
CA ARG A 18 -4.52 -0.21 3.32
C ARG A 18 -3.93 -1.33 2.45
N GLU A 19 -3.95 -2.57 2.92
CA GLU A 19 -3.41 -3.71 2.19
C GLU A 19 -4.43 -4.39 1.26
N PHE A 20 -5.69 -3.96 1.29
CA PHE A 20 -6.72 -4.47 0.42
C PHE A 20 -6.58 -3.84 -0.98
N ARG A 21 -5.71 -4.43 -1.80
CA ARG A 21 -5.25 -3.88 -3.09
C ARG A 21 -5.41 -4.92 -4.22
N PRO A 22 -6.60 -5.09 -4.81
CA PRO A 22 -6.92 -6.23 -5.69
C PRO A 22 -6.14 -6.28 -7.02
N ILE A 23 -5.64 -5.16 -7.51
CA ILE A 23 -4.79 -5.19 -8.71
C ILE A 23 -3.40 -5.77 -8.44
N GLU A 24 -2.91 -5.77 -7.20
CA GLU A 24 -1.51 -6.09 -6.86
C GLU A 24 -1.02 -7.44 -7.42
N PRO A 25 -1.78 -8.57 -7.31
CA PRO A 25 -1.35 -9.86 -7.85
C PRO A 25 -1.13 -9.85 -9.37
N PHE A 26 -1.82 -8.95 -10.08
CA PHE A 26 -1.79 -8.84 -11.53
C PHE A 26 -1.11 -7.55 -12.00
N TYR A 27 -0.44 -6.82 -11.11
CA TYR A 27 0.10 -5.49 -11.41
C TYR A 27 1.09 -5.51 -12.58
N ALA A 28 2.01 -6.48 -12.59
CA ALA A 28 2.96 -6.67 -13.69
C ALA A 28 2.25 -7.02 -15.01
N ALA A 29 1.28 -7.93 -14.95
CA ALA A 29 0.49 -8.31 -16.13
C ALA A 29 -0.34 -7.13 -16.67
N TYR A 30 -0.81 -6.25 -15.79
CA TYR A 30 -1.50 -5.02 -16.16
C TYR A 30 -0.57 -4.04 -16.90
N MET A 31 0.66 -3.84 -16.42
CA MET A 31 1.63 -2.95 -17.06
C MET A 31 2.05 -3.40 -18.45
N THR A 32 2.08 -4.71 -18.70
CA THR A 32 2.38 -5.29 -20.02
C THR A 32 1.12 -5.55 -20.85
N SER A 33 -0.07 -5.25 -20.32
CA SER A 33 -1.32 -5.46 -21.04
C SER A 33 -1.46 -4.48 -22.21
N PRO A 34 -2.33 -4.78 -23.20
CA PRO A 34 -2.61 -3.85 -24.31
C PRO A 34 -3.14 -2.47 -23.88
N TYR A 35 -3.56 -2.31 -22.62
CA TYR A 35 -4.03 -1.03 -22.07
C TYR A 35 -2.90 -0.03 -21.80
N ILE A 36 -1.77 -0.53 -21.30
CA ILE A 36 -0.59 0.26 -20.92
C ILE A 36 0.49 0.15 -22.00
N ASN A 37 0.62 -1.03 -22.59
CA ASN A 37 1.51 -1.33 -23.71
C ASN A 37 3.00 -1.07 -23.41
N CYS A 38 3.44 -1.31 -22.17
CA CYS A 38 4.86 -1.31 -21.82
C CYS A 38 5.49 -2.68 -22.12
N THR A 39 6.76 -2.69 -22.52
CA THR A 39 7.48 -3.95 -22.71
C THR A 39 7.90 -4.56 -21.38
N VAL A 40 8.05 -5.88 -21.35
CA VAL A 40 8.52 -6.62 -20.16
C VAL A 40 9.86 -6.10 -19.64
N GLU A 41 10.71 -5.57 -20.52
CA GLU A 41 12.01 -4.99 -20.16
C GLU A 41 11.92 -3.55 -19.62
N GLN A 42 10.94 -2.77 -20.09
CA GLN A 42 10.75 -1.37 -19.68
C GLN A 42 10.15 -1.27 -18.27
N VAL A 43 9.18 -2.12 -17.94
CA VAL A 43 8.48 -2.08 -16.65
C VAL A 43 9.45 -2.06 -15.44
N PRO A 44 10.40 -3.00 -15.29
CA PRO A 44 11.30 -2.98 -14.14
C PRO A 44 12.27 -1.79 -14.16
N LYS A 45 12.80 -1.42 -15.33
CA LYS A 45 13.85 -0.39 -15.48
C LYS A 45 13.32 1.03 -15.35
N GLU A 46 12.11 1.29 -15.82
CA GLU A 46 11.61 2.65 -16.01
C GLU A 46 10.41 3.00 -15.12
N LEU A 47 9.63 1.99 -14.70
CA LEU A 47 8.45 2.20 -13.85
C LEU A 47 8.77 1.79 -12.41
N TYR A 48 9.10 0.51 -12.17
CA TYR A 48 9.33 0.01 -10.82
C TYR A 48 10.58 0.61 -10.17
N ALA A 49 11.61 0.91 -10.96
CA ALA A 49 12.79 1.63 -10.49
C ALA A 49 12.41 2.96 -9.80
N VAL A 50 11.46 3.72 -10.36
CA VAL A 50 11.02 4.99 -9.77
C VAL A 50 10.42 4.75 -8.38
N GLY A 51 9.54 3.75 -8.24
CA GLY A 51 8.94 3.41 -6.95
C GLY A 51 9.95 2.94 -5.93
N SER A 52 10.84 2.00 -6.32
CA SER A 52 11.87 1.45 -5.43
C SER A 52 12.89 2.50 -4.96
N TYR A 53 13.39 3.34 -5.86
CA TYR A 53 14.32 4.40 -5.49
C TYR A 53 13.65 5.51 -4.67
N SER A 54 12.39 5.84 -5.00
CA SER A 54 11.61 6.77 -4.17
C SER A 54 11.43 6.21 -2.77
N MET A 55 11.06 4.94 -2.64
CA MET A 55 10.93 4.27 -1.34
C MET A 55 12.23 4.33 -0.53
N PHE A 56 13.37 4.02 -1.17
CA PHE A 56 14.66 4.03 -0.51
C PHE A 56 15.05 5.40 0.06
N VAL A 57 14.75 6.48 -0.66
CA VAL A 57 15.02 7.85 -0.17
C VAL A 57 13.98 8.26 0.89
N LEU A 58 12.70 7.98 0.62
CA LEU A 58 11.59 8.40 1.46
C LEU A 58 11.54 7.69 2.80
N ILE A 59 12.01 6.45 2.92
CA ILE A 59 12.04 5.74 4.20
C ILE A 59 12.91 6.49 5.23
N ILE A 60 14.04 7.07 4.81
CA ILE A 60 14.92 7.87 5.68
C ILE A 60 14.20 9.17 6.10
N ILE A 61 13.59 9.86 5.13
CA ILE A 61 12.88 11.13 5.38
C ILE A 61 11.69 10.91 6.31
N ILE A 62 10.84 9.92 5.99
CA ILE A 62 9.64 9.61 6.77
C ILE A 62 10.02 9.18 8.17
N PHE A 63 11.04 8.34 8.34
CA PHE A 63 11.52 7.95 9.67
C PHE A 63 11.85 9.17 10.54
N LEU A 64 12.57 10.16 10.00
CA LEU A 64 12.93 11.38 10.74
C LEU A 64 11.74 12.31 10.99
N VAL A 65 10.88 12.52 9.98
CA VAL A 65 9.77 13.46 10.05
C VAL A 65 8.63 12.94 10.92
N THR A 66 8.43 11.62 10.95
CA THR A 66 7.28 10.98 11.61
C THR A 66 7.22 11.32 13.11
N ASP A 67 8.37 11.29 13.79
CA ASP A 67 8.45 11.62 15.21
C ASP A 67 8.17 13.12 15.45
N TYR A 68 8.65 13.99 14.56
CA TYR A 68 8.44 15.44 14.64
C TYR A 68 6.96 15.82 14.49
N VAL A 69 6.24 15.18 13.56
CA VAL A 69 4.82 15.50 13.28
C VAL A 69 3.83 14.65 14.06
N ARG A 70 4.29 13.85 15.03
CA ARG A 70 3.45 12.99 15.89
C ARG A 70 2.61 11.96 15.10
N TYR A 71 3.20 11.31 14.10
CA TYR A 71 2.68 10.16 13.33
C TYR A 71 1.37 10.36 12.53
N LYS A 72 0.30 10.88 13.13
CA LYS A 72 -1.04 10.99 12.51
C LYS A 72 -1.03 11.69 11.15
N PRO A 73 -0.34 12.83 10.94
CA PRO A 73 -0.29 13.47 9.64
C PRO A 73 0.32 12.57 8.56
N VAL A 74 1.36 11.81 8.90
CA VAL A 74 2.01 10.87 7.97
C VAL A 74 1.03 9.79 7.53
N LEU A 75 0.22 9.24 8.45
CA LEU A 75 -0.80 8.23 8.12
C LEU A 75 -1.92 8.78 7.22
N ILE A 76 -2.28 10.04 7.36
CA ILE A 76 -3.28 10.67 6.48
C ILE A 76 -2.69 10.85 5.07
N VAL A 77 -1.44 11.36 4.99
CA VAL A 77 -0.75 11.53 3.70
C VAL A 77 -0.48 10.17 3.05
N ASP A 78 -0.23 9.10 3.83
CA ASP A 78 -0.10 7.72 3.34
C ASP A 78 -1.34 7.29 2.57
N GLY A 79 -2.52 7.44 3.17
CA GLY A 79 -3.79 7.14 2.50
C GLY A 79 -3.97 7.94 1.20
N ILE A 80 -3.64 9.25 1.22
CA ILE A 80 -3.70 10.09 0.03
C ILE A 80 -2.71 9.61 -1.05
N GLY A 81 -1.49 9.25 -0.66
CA GLY A 81 -0.47 8.71 -1.57
C GLY A 81 -0.92 7.42 -2.25
N GLY A 82 -1.55 6.52 -1.50
CA GLY A 82 -2.17 5.31 -2.05
C GLY A 82 -3.25 5.64 -3.09
N VAL A 83 -4.17 6.55 -2.77
CA VAL A 83 -5.21 7.00 -3.72
C VAL A 83 -4.59 7.62 -4.98
N LEU A 84 -3.60 8.50 -4.83
CA LEU A 84 -2.91 9.13 -5.96
C LEU A 84 -2.20 8.10 -6.85
N HIS A 85 -1.61 7.07 -6.26
CA HIS A 85 -1.03 5.95 -7.01
C HIS A 85 -2.08 5.25 -7.87
N TYR A 86 -3.21 4.86 -7.27
CA TYR A 86 -4.27 4.17 -8.00
C TYR A 86 -4.90 5.03 -9.08
N VAL A 87 -5.16 6.31 -8.79
CA VAL A 87 -5.62 7.28 -9.80
C VAL A 87 -4.63 7.38 -10.96
N ALA A 88 -3.33 7.41 -10.68
CA ALA A 88 -2.30 7.53 -11.72
C ALA A 88 -2.30 6.36 -12.71
N ILE A 89 -2.71 5.16 -12.29
CA ILE A 89 -2.73 3.97 -13.14
C ILE A 89 -4.10 3.70 -13.82
N THR A 90 -5.18 4.40 -13.45
CA THR A 90 -6.51 4.27 -14.11
C THR A 90 -6.51 4.78 -15.55
N ASN A 91 -7.55 4.52 -16.36
CA ASN A 91 -7.84 5.22 -17.63
C ASN A 91 -6.66 5.36 -18.63
N ARG A 92 -6.07 4.24 -19.09
CA ARG A 92 -4.98 4.21 -20.10
C ARG A 92 -3.92 5.32 -19.89
N PRO A 93 -3.17 5.26 -18.78
CA PRO A 93 -2.20 6.28 -18.41
C PRO A 93 -1.04 6.41 -19.38
N SER A 94 -0.50 7.63 -19.47
CA SER A 94 0.82 7.85 -20.06
C SER A 94 1.91 7.31 -19.13
N LYS A 95 3.04 6.92 -19.70
CA LYS A 95 4.21 6.44 -18.95
C LYS A 95 4.64 7.43 -17.85
N LEU A 96 4.67 8.72 -18.16
CA LEU A 96 4.99 9.77 -17.18
C LEU A 96 4.00 9.77 -16.01
N ARG A 97 2.69 9.62 -16.27
CA ARG A 97 1.68 9.54 -15.20
C ARG A 97 1.93 8.33 -14.30
N ILE A 98 2.26 7.17 -14.87
CA ILE A 98 2.60 5.97 -14.10
C ILE A 98 3.85 6.22 -13.25
N GLN A 99 4.90 6.85 -13.79
CA GLN A 99 6.12 7.16 -13.04
C GLN A 99 5.84 8.08 -11.84
N PHE A 100 5.02 9.12 -12.02
CA PHE A 100 4.55 9.93 -10.88
C PHE A 100 3.78 9.09 -9.86
N GLY A 101 2.86 8.23 -10.33
CA GLY A 101 2.16 7.28 -9.47
C GLY A 101 3.09 6.34 -8.70
N GLN A 102 4.19 5.90 -9.31
CA GLN A 102 5.20 5.04 -8.69
C GLN A 102 5.95 5.78 -7.58
N ALA A 103 6.21 7.09 -7.72
CA ALA A 103 6.79 7.87 -6.62
C ALA A 103 5.84 7.91 -5.39
N PHE A 104 4.54 8.11 -5.61
CA PHE A 104 3.54 8.04 -4.53
C PHE A 104 3.40 6.63 -3.94
N TYR A 105 3.58 5.59 -4.75
CA TYR A 105 3.65 4.21 -4.26
C TYR A 105 4.86 3.98 -3.36
N GLY A 106 6.03 4.51 -3.74
CA GLY A 106 7.23 4.48 -2.89
C GLY A 106 7.01 5.19 -1.55
N PHE A 107 6.29 6.33 -1.56
CA PHE A 107 5.87 7.02 -0.34
C PHE A 107 4.93 6.14 0.51
N PHE A 108 3.91 5.55 -0.11
CA PHE A 108 2.95 4.68 0.54
C PHE A 108 3.61 3.49 1.27
N PHE A 109 4.58 2.84 0.63
CA PHE A 109 5.34 1.76 1.27
C PHE A 109 6.23 2.25 2.41
N SER A 110 6.88 3.39 2.23
CA SER A 110 7.77 3.96 3.25
C SER A 110 7.01 4.42 4.50
N ALA A 111 5.76 4.85 4.35
CA ALA A 111 4.90 5.27 5.45
C ALA A 111 4.40 4.12 6.34
N GLU A 112 4.59 2.84 5.95
CA GLU A 112 4.26 1.69 6.82
C GLU A 112 5.02 1.74 8.15
N VAL A 113 6.26 2.25 8.15
CA VAL A 113 7.06 2.40 9.37
C VAL A 113 6.37 3.34 10.37
N ALA A 114 5.71 4.39 9.88
CA ALA A 114 4.97 5.33 10.73
C ALA A 114 3.74 4.70 11.37
N LEU A 115 3.14 3.67 10.75
CA LEU A 115 2.00 2.93 11.30
C LEU A 115 2.39 2.15 12.56
N PHE A 116 3.50 1.43 12.50
CA PHE A 116 4.02 0.71 13.68
C PHE A 116 4.53 1.68 14.73
N GLY A 117 5.20 2.76 14.32
CA GLY A 117 5.61 3.85 15.23
C GLY A 117 4.41 4.44 15.99
N TYR A 118 3.32 4.74 15.29
CA TYR A 118 2.09 5.25 15.91
C TYR A 118 1.50 4.26 16.92
N LEU A 119 1.48 2.97 16.58
CA LEU A 119 0.95 1.92 17.45
C LEU A 119 1.73 1.84 18.77
N TYR A 120 3.07 1.91 18.71
CA TYR A 120 3.92 1.93 19.90
C TYR A 120 3.85 3.25 20.68
N ALA A 121 3.67 4.38 20.00
CA ALA A 121 3.54 5.68 20.65
C ALA A 121 2.21 5.85 21.41
N MET A 122 1.14 5.19 20.96
CA MET A 122 -0.20 5.30 21.57
C MET A 122 -0.49 4.25 22.63
N VAL A 123 0.31 3.19 22.70
CA VAL A 123 0.22 2.16 23.74
C VAL A 123 1.45 2.30 24.62
N GLU A 124 1.27 2.79 25.85
CA GLU A 124 2.40 3.01 26.77
C GLU A 124 2.85 1.70 27.44
N GLU A 125 1.94 0.72 27.56
CA GLU A 125 2.22 -0.54 28.25
C GLU A 125 3.03 -1.50 27.36
N LYS A 126 4.34 -1.57 27.61
CA LYS A 126 5.29 -2.41 26.86
C LYS A 126 4.93 -3.91 26.85
N GLU A 127 4.24 -4.39 27.88
CA GLU A 127 3.77 -5.79 27.96
C GLU A 127 2.81 -6.17 26.82
N PHE A 128 2.16 -5.19 26.18
CA PHE A 128 1.26 -5.43 25.05
C PHE A 128 1.95 -5.32 23.69
N TYR A 129 3.22 -4.90 23.61
CA TYR A 129 3.89 -4.62 22.32
C TYR A 129 3.92 -5.82 21.39
N GLN A 130 4.20 -7.01 21.92
CA GLN A 130 4.16 -8.24 21.13
C GLN A 130 2.74 -8.53 20.59
N LYS A 131 1.71 -8.33 21.42
CA LYS A 131 0.31 -8.59 21.06
C LYS A 131 -0.18 -7.61 19.99
N ILE A 132 0.01 -6.30 20.21
CA ILE A 132 -0.44 -5.27 19.26
C ILE A 132 0.31 -5.37 17.93
N THR A 133 1.61 -5.70 17.95
CA THR A 133 2.38 -5.97 16.72
C THR A 133 1.83 -7.19 15.99
N GLY A 134 1.55 -8.27 16.72
CA GLY A 134 0.93 -9.48 16.17
C GLY A 134 -0.42 -9.19 15.53
N HIS A 135 -1.29 -8.40 16.19
CA HIS A 135 -2.58 -7.99 15.65
C HIS A 135 -2.44 -7.15 14.38
N ALA A 136 -1.55 -6.15 14.38
CA ALA A 136 -1.32 -5.30 13.21
C ALA A 136 -0.77 -6.11 12.02
N ARG A 137 0.22 -6.97 12.26
CA ARG A 137 0.78 -7.86 11.22
C ARG A 137 -0.23 -8.87 10.69
N ALA A 138 -1.03 -9.46 11.57
CA ALA A 138 -2.13 -10.32 11.17
C ALA A 138 -3.10 -9.57 10.26
N ALA A 139 -3.51 -8.35 10.64
CA ALA A 139 -4.40 -7.53 9.82
C ALA A 139 -3.82 -7.19 8.44
N THR A 140 -2.54 -6.81 8.36
CA THR A 140 -1.81 -6.60 7.09
C THR A 140 -1.85 -7.86 6.21
N LEU A 141 -1.50 -9.02 6.76
CA LEU A 141 -1.48 -10.28 6.01
C LEU A 141 -2.88 -10.73 5.58
N THR A 142 -3.87 -10.58 6.45
CA THR A 142 -5.27 -10.89 6.15
C THR A 142 -5.81 -9.95 5.06
N GLY A 143 -5.46 -8.67 5.06
CA GLY A 143 -5.79 -7.73 3.97
C GLY A 143 -5.24 -8.19 2.61
N LYS A 144 -3.95 -8.52 2.56
CA LYS A 144 -3.29 -9.07 1.35
C LYS A 144 -3.93 -10.38 0.88
N PHE A 145 -4.27 -11.26 1.82
CA PHE A 145 -4.91 -12.54 1.52
C PHE A 145 -6.28 -12.34 0.88
N PHE A 146 -7.19 -11.59 1.52
CA PHE A 146 -8.53 -11.37 0.98
C PHE A 146 -8.52 -10.58 -0.32
N SER A 147 -7.61 -9.60 -0.45
CA SER A 147 -7.34 -8.91 -1.70
C SER A 147 -7.00 -9.91 -2.82
N SER A 148 -6.00 -10.78 -2.59
CA SER A 148 -5.55 -11.75 -3.58
C SER A 148 -6.63 -12.79 -3.92
N CYS A 149 -7.38 -13.26 -2.92
CA CYS A 149 -8.52 -14.15 -3.14
C CYS A 149 -9.59 -13.51 -4.02
N LEU A 150 -10.00 -12.27 -3.72
CA LEU A 150 -10.98 -11.54 -4.53
C LEU A 150 -10.49 -11.39 -5.97
N SER A 151 -9.23 -10.98 -6.13
CA SER A 151 -8.58 -10.80 -7.43
C SER A 151 -8.61 -12.08 -8.26
N GLN A 152 -8.25 -13.20 -7.63
CA GLN A 152 -8.21 -14.50 -8.30
C GLN A 152 -9.61 -15.02 -8.62
N ILE A 153 -10.60 -14.84 -7.73
CA ILE A 153 -12.00 -15.19 -7.99
C ILE A 153 -12.48 -14.43 -9.23
N LEU A 154 -12.26 -13.12 -9.29
CA LEU A 154 -12.64 -12.30 -10.46
C LEU A 154 -11.92 -12.78 -11.72
N ALA A 155 -10.61 -13.00 -11.69
CA ALA A 155 -9.88 -13.50 -12.86
C ALA A 155 -10.42 -14.84 -13.36
N THR A 156 -10.79 -15.76 -12.47
CA THR A 156 -11.38 -17.05 -12.83
C THR A 156 -12.80 -16.90 -13.39
N THR A 157 -13.65 -16.04 -12.79
CA THR A 157 -15.02 -15.81 -13.26
C THR A 157 -15.07 -15.19 -14.65
N TYR A 158 -14.18 -14.23 -14.94
CA TYR A 158 -14.11 -13.58 -16.26
C TYR A 158 -13.25 -14.36 -17.27
N GLY A 159 -12.62 -15.46 -16.87
CA GLY A 159 -11.67 -16.23 -17.68
C GLY A 159 -10.33 -15.52 -17.95
N THR A 160 -10.25 -14.23 -17.68
CA THR A 160 -9.05 -13.38 -17.75
C THR A 160 -9.11 -12.32 -16.65
N PRO A 161 -7.98 -11.79 -16.16
CA PRO A 161 -7.98 -10.74 -15.14
C PRO A 161 -8.68 -9.46 -15.64
N PRO A 162 -9.79 -9.02 -15.01
CA PRO A 162 -10.50 -7.81 -15.42
C PRO A 162 -9.76 -6.57 -14.89
N TYR A 163 -8.64 -6.20 -15.52
CA TYR A 163 -7.71 -5.19 -15.00
C TYR A 163 -8.36 -3.87 -14.61
N ASN A 164 -9.26 -3.32 -15.45
CA ASN A 164 -9.92 -2.06 -15.12
C ASN A 164 -10.74 -2.17 -13.84
N ALA A 165 -11.52 -3.25 -13.67
CA ALA A 165 -12.30 -3.46 -12.45
C ALA A 165 -11.38 -3.59 -11.23
N LEU A 166 -10.28 -4.33 -11.34
CA LEU A 166 -9.32 -4.52 -10.26
C LEU A 166 -8.57 -3.24 -9.86
N VAL A 167 -8.34 -2.32 -10.81
CA VAL A 167 -7.70 -1.02 -10.54
C VAL A 167 -8.64 -0.04 -9.82
N TYR A 168 -9.95 -0.16 -10.05
CA TYR A 168 -10.95 0.72 -9.42
C TYR A 168 -11.45 0.22 -8.05
N MET A 169 -11.11 -1.01 -7.66
CA MET A 169 -11.44 -1.60 -6.36
C MET A 169 -10.35 -1.29 -5.33
#